data_AF-A0A1G2FZG2-F1
#
_entry.id   AF-A0A1G2FZG2-F1
#
_cell.length_a   1.000
_cell.length_b   1.000
_cell.length_c   1.000
_cell.angle_alpha   90.00
_cell.angle_beta   90.00
_cell.angle_gamma   90.00
#
_symmetry.space_group_name_H-M   'P 1'
#
loop_
_entity.id
_entity.type
_entity.pdbx_description
1 polymer ?
#
loop_
_entity_poly.entity_id
_entity_poly.type
_entity_poly.pdbx_seq_one_letter_code
_entity_poly.pdbx_strand_id
1 'polypeptide(L)'
;MREIIIEIPKSNFDVEISVDAIRIFDRYDTFCLFSGDSDFAYLSRFLKRKGKHVMVIASGQVFHTLKEVADLYINAQQIKHDISSVKETTPHEGRGLDIGSASGGQGSQN
;
A
#
# COMPACT_ATOMS: atom_id res chain seq x y z
N MET A 1 -22.94 -24.49 21.43
CA MET A 1 -22.25 -23.31 20.85
C MET A 1 -21.58 -23.78 19.57
N ARG A 2 -21.82 -23.14 18.42
CA ARG A 2 -21.10 -23.44 17.18
C ARG A 2 -20.02 -22.40 17.03
N GLU A 3 -18.76 -22.82 16.90
CA GLU A 3 -17.68 -21.93 16.50
C GLU A 3 -17.83 -21.62 15.01
N ILE A 4 -17.79 -20.33 14.67
CA ILE A 4 -17.74 -19.86 13.28
C ILE A 4 -16.28 -19.55 13.00
N ILE A 5 -15.69 -20.31 12.07
CA ILE A 5 -14.33 -20.07 11.58
C ILE A 5 -14.47 -19.22 10.32
N ILE A 6 -13.88 -18.02 10.34
CA ILE A 6 -13.81 -17.13 9.19
C ILE A 6 -12.40 -17.25 8.61
N GLU A 7 -12.26 -17.87 7.45
CA GLU A 7 -11.03 -17.80 6.66
C GLU A 7 -11.01 -16.52 5.84
N ILE A 8 -10.04 -15.65 6.11
CA ILE A 8 -9.72 -14.52 5.25
C ILE A 8 -8.55 -14.95 4.36
N PRO A 9 -8.76 -15.16 3.04
CA PRO A 9 -7.67 -15.51 2.15
C PRO A 9 -6.67 -14.35 2.11
N LYS A 10 -5.38 -14.65 2.28
CA LYS A 10 -4.33 -13.66 2.11
C LYS A 10 -4.28 -13.30 0.62
N SER A 11 -4.68 -12.08 0.27
CA SER A 11 -4.57 -11.54 -1.09
C SER A 11 -3.13 -11.11 -1.41
N ASN A 12 -2.19 -12.05 -1.31
CA ASN A 12 -0.80 -11.87 -1.70
C ASN A 12 -0.69 -12.15 -3.21
N PHE A 13 -0.07 -11.24 -3.97
CA PHE A 13 0.15 -11.34 -5.43
C PHE A 13 1.64 -11.51 -5.77
N ASP A 14 2.48 -11.89 -4.80
CA ASP A 14 3.93 -11.94 -4.93
C ASP A 14 4.37 -13.01 -5.94
N VAL A 15 3.62 -14.12 -6.02
CA VAL A 15 3.89 -15.20 -6.98
C VAL A 15 3.62 -14.71 -8.40
N GLU A 16 2.44 -14.15 -8.66
CA GLU A 16 2.02 -13.65 -9.95
C GLU A 16 2.96 -12.54 -10.44
N ILE A 17 3.28 -11.57 -9.57
CA ILE A 17 4.23 -10.49 -9.87
C ILE A 17 5.61 -11.06 -10.21
N SER A 18 6.09 -12.03 -9.43
CA SER A 18 7.41 -12.64 -9.67
C SER A 18 7.46 -13.42 -10.99
N VAL A 19 6.41 -14.19 -11.27
CA VAL A 19 6.30 -14.96 -12.52
C VAL A 19 6.25 -14.04 -13.72
N ASP A 20 5.44 -12.99 -13.68
CA ASP A 20 5.32 -12.06 -14.81
C ASP A 20 6.62 -11.28 -15.03
N ALA A 21 7.25 -10.77 -13.97
CA ALA A 21 8.55 -10.09 -14.07
C ALA A 21 9.60 -10.97 -14.78
N ILE A 22 9.68 -12.25 -14.42
CA ILE A 22 10.62 -13.19 -15.06
C ILE A 22 10.16 -13.56 -16.49
N ARG A 23 8.86 -13.73 -16.73
CA ARG A 23 8.33 -14.14 -18.04
C ARG A 23 8.58 -13.09 -19.12
N ILE A 24 8.45 -11.81 -18.79
CA ILE A 24 8.71 -10.71 -19.73
C ILE A 24 10.12 -10.12 -19.57
N PHE A 25 11.05 -10.87 -18.98
CA PHE A 25 12.41 -10.41 -18.63
C PHE A 25 13.13 -9.69 -19.79
N ASP A 26 13.09 -10.21 -21.01
CA ASP A 26 13.78 -9.62 -22.17
C ASP A 26 13.08 -8.38 -22.75
N ARG A 27 11.91 -7.99 -22.20
CA ARG A 27 11.08 -6.90 -22.72
C ARG A 27 11.23 -5.57 -21.97
N TYR A 28 12.06 -5.52 -20.93
CA TYR A 28 12.29 -4.32 -20.15
C TYR A 28 13.73 -4.28 -19.65
N ASP A 29 14.30 -3.09 -19.44
CA ASP A 29 15.64 -2.93 -18.86
C ASP A 29 15.60 -2.61 -17.37
N THR A 30 14.51 -1.96 -16.93
CA THR A 30 14.31 -1.54 -15.55
C THR A 30 13.03 -2.14 -14.97
N PHE A 31 13.15 -2.76 -13.80
CA PHE A 31 12.04 -3.26 -13.01
C PHE A 31 11.69 -2.26 -11.91
N CYS A 32 10.52 -1.64 -12.00
CA CYS A 32 10.01 -0.71 -11.00
C CYS A 32 8.99 -1.43 -10.10
N LEU A 33 9.35 -1.66 -8.84
CA LEU A 33 8.51 -2.32 -7.85
C LEU A 33 7.85 -1.28 -6.94
N PHE A 34 6.53 -1.19 -7.00
CA PHE A 34 5.72 -0.41 -6.06
C PHE A 34 5.30 -1.27 -4.86
N SER A 35 6.26 -1.66 -4.03
CA SER A 35 6.01 -2.46 -2.82
C SER A 35 7.14 -2.27 -1.81
N GLY A 36 6.79 -2.30 -0.53
CA GLY A 36 7.72 -2.38 0.59
C GLY A 36 7.94 -3.80 1.13
N ASP A 37 7.34 -4.81 0.50
CA ASP A 37 7.39 -6.20 0.95
C ASP A 37 8.78 -6.81 0.77
N SER A 38 9.33 -7.35 1.86
CA SER A 38 10.66 -7.97 1.86
C SER A 38 10.73 -9.25 1.03
N ASP A 39 9.61 -9.90 0.73
CA ASP A 39 9.60 -11.16 -0.02
C ASP A 39 10.09 -10.98 -1.47
N PHE A 40 9.97 -9.76 -2.02
CA PHE A 40 10.54 -9.42 -3.32
C PHE A 40 12.07 -9.24 -3.33
N ALA A 41 12.77 -9.31 -2.19
CA ALA A 41 14.22 -9.14 -2.15
C ALA A 41 14.95 -10.19 -3.00
N TYR A 42 14.43 -11.43 -3.05
CA TYR A 42 15.01 -12.48 -3.87
C TYR A 42 14.82 -12.22 -5.37
N LEU A 43 13.59 -11.88 -5.80
CA LEU A 43 13.28 -11.51 -7.18
C LEU A 43 14.17 -10.34 -7.63
N SER A 44 14.22 -9.28 -6.82
CA SER A 44 15.01 -8.09 -7.09
C SER A 44 16.50 -8.43 -7.30
N ARG A 45 17.05 -9.32 -6.46
CA ARG A 45 18.46 -9.75 -6.57
C ARG A 45 18.69 -10.62 -7.80
N PHE A 46 17.73 -11.47 -8.14
CA PHE A 46 17.78 -12.27 -9.37
C PHE A 46 17.80 -11.38 -10.62
N LEU A 47 16.87 -10.43 -10.72
CA LEU A 47 16.77 -9.51 -11.86
C LEU A 47 18.03 -8.66 -12.00
N LYS A 48 18.52 -8.10 -10.89
CA LYS A 48 19.76 -7.29 -10.86
C LYS A 48 20.98 -8.07 -11.32
N ARG A 49 21.17 -9.31 -10.85
CA ARG A 49 22.27 -10.18 -11.31
C ARG A 49 22.21 -10.51 -12.79
N LYS A 50 21.01 -10.48 -13.37
CA LYS A 50 20.79 -10.70 -14.81
C LYS A 50 20.87 -9.40 -15.63
N GLY A 51 21.30 -8.30 -15.01
CA GLY A 51 21.57 -7.03 -15.68
C GLY A 51 20.39 -6.07 -15.75
N LYS A 52 19.28 -6.32 -15.04
CA LYS A 52 18.18 -5.36 -14.94
C LYS A 52 18.47 -4.32 -13.88
N HIS A 53 18.07 -3.07 -14.13
CA HIS A 53 18.01 -2.06 -13.09
C HIS A 53 16.78 -2.27 -12.22
N VAL A 54 16.92 -2.15 -10.91
CA VAL A 54 15.81 -2.34 -9.96
C VAL A 54 15.52 -1.05 -9.22
N MET A 55 14.30 -0.56 -9.36
CA MET A 55 13.78 0.60 -8.63
C MET A 55 12.72 0.13 -7.64
N VAL A 56 12.79 0.59 -6.40
CA VAL A 56 11.81 0.28 -5.36
C VAL A 56 11.14 1.57 -4.92
N ILE A 57 9.81 1.61 -5.05
CA ILE A 57 8.97 2.71 -4.59
C ILE A 57 8.07 2.18 -3.48
N ALA A 58 8.16 2.79 -2.30
CA ALA A 58 7.38 2.34 -1.14
C ALA A 58 7.12 3.47 -0.15
N SER A 59 6.01 3.37 0.57
CA SER A 59 5.69 4.28 1.67
C SER A 59 6.13 3.70 3.01
N GLY A 60 6.76 4.53 3.85
CA GLY A 60 7.08 4.16 5.24
C GLY A 60 8.42 3.43 5.39
N GLN A 61 8.57 2.67 6.47
CA GLN A 61 9.79 1.90 6.72
C GLN A 61 9.80 0.65 5.84
N VAL A 62 10.72 0.64 4.87
CA VAL A 62 11.06 -0.56 4.11
C VAL A 62 12.22 -1.28 4.77
N PHE A 63 12.13 -2.61 4.81
CA PHE A 63 13.17 -3.50 5.32
C PHE A 63 14.50 -3.26 4.61
N HIS A 64 15.58 -3.30 5.39
CA HIS A 64 16.94 -3.01 4.93
C HIS A 64 17.35 -3.87 3.72
N THR A 65 16.93 -5.13 3.70
CA THR A 65 17.27 -6.10 2.65
C THR A 65 16.76 -5.71 1.26
N LEU A 66 15.59 -5.07 1.14
CA LEU A 66 15.04 -4.65 -0.14
C LEU A 66 15.74 -3.37 -0.64
N LYS A 67 16.06 -2.45 0.28
CA LYS A 67 16.80 -1.22 -0.02
C LYS A 67 18.22 -1.51 -0.52
N GLU A 68 18.89 -2.50 0.07
CA GLU A 68 20.25 -2.91 -0.33
C GLU A 68 20.31 -3.44 -1.76
N VAL A 69 19.25 -4.10 -2.21
CA VAL A 69 19.20 -4.69 -3.55
C VAL A 69 18.82 -3.66 -4.61
N ALA A 70 18.00 -2.67 -4.26
CA ALA A 70 17.57 -1.62 -5.19
C ALA A 70 18.76 -0.79 -5.71
N ASP A 71 18.72 -0.43 -6.98
CA ASP A 71 19.60 0.61 -7.54
C ASP A 71 19.10 2.01 -7.18
N LEU A 72 17.78 2.16 -7.05
CA LEU A 72 17.14 3.40 -6.62
C LEU A 72 15.97 3.09 -5.70
N TYR A 73 15.93 3.76 -4.56
CA TYR A 73 14.81 3.73 -3.62
C TYR A 73 14.11 5.09 -3.61
N ILE A 74 12.80 5.10 -3.81
CA ILE A 74 11.96 6.31 -3.75
C ILE A 74 10.96 6.14 -2.61
N ASN A 75 10.97 7.07 -1.67
CA ASN A 75 9.90 7.13 -0.66
C ASN A 75 8.64 7.70 -1.31
N ALA A 76 7.59 6.88 -1.41
CA ALA A 76 6.32 7.25 -2.02
C ALA A 76 5.67 8.49 -1.36
N GLN A 77 5.98 8.78 -0.09
CA GLN A 77 5.50 9.99 0.59
C GLN A 77 6.08 11.27 -0.02
N GLN A 78 7.29 11.23 -0.58
CA GLN A 78 7.93 12.39 -1.20
C GLN A 78 7.33 12.74 -2.56
N ILE A 79 6.79 11.73 -3.26
CA ILE A 79 6.16 11.90 -4.59
C ILE A 79 4.63 11.83 -4.51
N LYS A 80 4.06 11.86 -3.29
CA LYS A 80 2.61 11.68 -3.06
C LYS A 80 1.77 12.63 -3.89
N HIS A 81 2.21 13.88 -4.04
CA HIS A 81 1.53 14.89 -4.85
C HIS A 81 1.35 14.44 -6.31
N ASP A 82 2.30 13.68 -6.84
CA ASP A 82 2.33 13.29 -8.26
C ASP A 82 1.65 11.93 -8.51
N ILE A 83 1.61 11.06 -7.49
CA ILE A 83 1.08 9.69 -7.62
C ILE A 83 -0.29 9.48 -6.98
N SER A 84 -0.85 10.47 -6.27
CA SER A 84 -2.15 10.37 -5.64
C SER A 84 -3.16 11.32 -6.27
N SER A 85 -4.37 10.81 -6.52
CA SER A 85 -5.52 11.64 -6.86
C SER A 85 -6.31 11.93 -5.58
N VAL A 86 -6.69 13.19 -5.38
CA VAL A 86 -7.64 13.55 -4.33
C VAL A 86 -8.99 12.99 -4.76
N LYS A 87 -9.48 11.96 -4.08
CA LYS A 87 -10.89 11.60 -4.19
C LYS A 87 -11.68 12.77 -3.62
N GLU A 88 -12.44 13.47 -4.47
CA GLU A 88 -13.48 14.36 -3.95
C GLU A 88 -14.49 13.49 -3.19
N THR A 89 -14.44 13.59 -1.86
CA THR A 89 -15.57 13.14 -1.04
C THR A 89 -16.65 14.19 -1.23
N THR A 90 -17.54 14.00 -2.22
CA THR A 90 -18.84 14.67 -2.18
C THR A 90 -19.45 14.35 -0.82
N PRO A 91 -19.77 15.36 0.02
CA PRO A 91 -20.55 15.11 1.22
C PRO A 91 -21.83 14.42 0.76
N HIS A 92 -22.11 13.22 1.26
CA HIS A 92 -23.44 12.65 1.13
C HIS A 92 -24.37 13.51 1.98
N GLU A 93 -24.90 14.59 1.40
CA GLU A 93 -26.09 15.26 1.94
C GLU A 93 -27.23 14.23 1.94
N GLY A 94 -27.78 13.98 3.13
CA GLY A 94 -29.04 13.25 3.27
C GLY A 94 -28.96 11.88 3.94
N ARG A 95 -28.60 11.85 5.23
CA ARG A 95 -29.39 11.13 6.25
C ARG A 95 -29.31 11.90 7.56
N GLY A 96 -30.23 12.85 7.72
CA GLY A 96 -30.58 13.35 9.04
C GLY A 96 -31.07 12.19 9.89
N LEU A 97 -30.33 11.88 10.94
CA LEU A 97 -30.91 11.28 12.13
C LEU A 97 -31.12 12.45 13.08
N ASP A 98 -32.36 12.95 13.10
CA ASP A 98 -32.88 13.82 14.14
C ASP A 98 -32.73 13.09 15.49
N ILE A 99 -31.64 13.35 16.20
CA ILE A 99 -31.57 13.06 17.63
C ILE A 99 -32.17 14.27 18.32
N GLY A 100 -33.44 14.10 18.67
CA GLY A 100 -34.29 15.15 19.22
C GLY A 100 -33.67 15.92 20.38
N SER A 101 -34.03 17.19 20.42
CA SER A 101 -33.92 18.08 21.57
C SER A 101 -34.47 17.42 22.84
N ALA A 102 -33.60 17.08 23.79
CA ALA A 102 -33.98 16.86 25.18
C ALA A 102 -33.59 18.11 25.99
N SER A 103 -34.62 18.88 26.33
CA SER A 103 -34.63 19.98 27.27
C SER A 103 -34.36 19.52 28.71
N GLY A 104 -33.67 20.37 29.48
CA GLY A 104 -33.65 20.39 30.96
C GLY A 104 -32.23 20.25 31.52
N GLY A 105 -31.72 21.09 32.42
CA GLY A 105 -32.24 22.27 33.12
C GLY A 105 -31.17 22.74 34.11
N GLN A 106 -31.08 24.06 34.26
CA GLN A 106 -30.64 24.90 35.40
C GLN A 106 -29.50 24.49 36.36
N GLY A 107 -28.61 25.48 36.59
CA GLY A 107 -27.93 25.79 37.85
C GLY A 107 -26.43 25.50 37.83
N SER A 108 -25.53 26.35 38.35
CA SER A 108 -25.54 27.68 38.95
C SER A 108 -24.07 28.06 39.15
N GLN A 109 -23.78 29.37 39.09
CA GLN A 109 -22.71 30.18 39.74
C GLN A 109 -21.59 29.40 40.48
N ASN A 110 -20.30 29.69 40.30
CA ASN A 110 -19.61 30.98 40.30
C ASN A 110 -18.18 30.79 39.79
#